data_AF-A0A0Q3PPG3-F1
#
_entry.id   AF-A0A0Q3PPG3-F1
#
_cell.length_a   1.000
_cell.length_b   1.000
_cell.length_c   1.000
_cell.angle_alpha   90.00
_cell.angle_beta   90.00
_cell.angle_gamma   90.00
#
_symmetry.space_group_name_H-M   'P 1'
#
loop_
_entity.id
_entity.type
_entity.pdbx_description
1 polymer ?
#
loop_
_entity_poly.entity_id
_entity_poly.type
_entity_poly.pdbx_seq_one_letter_code
_entity_poly.pdbx_strand_id
1 'polypeptide(L)'
;MMARWWDDGGMVVRQWDDGRMIDTKGQQVLQDGACVPPALCRCHLPPTLAAAHNLSLALQLPPGTSLQHGCTRCVCVHGTFNCSQEECNEEPPTTCQRLTELRTIAKGPCALHDVEVSFCAGHCQSRTTVTAEVSGAGGGRGSAVGPGASRCTSRQEPYLQSVCECCSYRLDPAGPVRVLRLPCPGGQSEPVVLPIIHSCQCSPCQGEHP
;
A
#
# COMPACT_ATOMS: atom_id res chain seq x y z
N MET A 1 18.70 -12.89 -36.93
CA MET A 1 19.12 -14.30 -36.99
C MET A 1 20.10 -14.56 -35.84
N MET A 2 19.89 -15.61 -35.04
CA MET A 2 20.77 -15.95 -33.92
C MET A 2 21.59 -17.19 -34.29
N ALA A 3 22.90 -17.16 -34.05
CA ALA A 3 23.80 -18.27 -34.31
C ALA A 3 24.52 -18.68 -33.02
N ARG A 4 24.54 -19.99 -32.74
CA ARG A 4 25.21 -20.57 -31.57
C ARG A 4 26.60 -21.02 -32.00
N TRP A 5 27.62 -20.60 -31.26
CA TRP A 5 29.01 -20.95 -31.52
C TRP A 5 29.63 -21.52 -30.25
N TRP A 6 30.59 -22.42 -30.40
CA TRP A 6 31.37 -22.96 -29.28
C TRP A 6 32.77 -22.35 -29.34
N ASP A 7 33.19 -21.68 -28.27
CA ASP A 7 34.55 -21.19 -28.06
C ASP A 7 35.16 -21.88 -26.82
N ASP A 8 36.47 -21.75 -26.59
CA ASP A 8 37.24 -22.39 -25.51
C ASP A 8 36.76 -22.08 -24.06
N GLY A 9 35.76 -21.21 -23.91
CA GLY A 9 35.11 -20.86 -22.64
C GLY A 9 33.63 -21.25 -22.51
N GLY A 10 33.07 -21.99 -23.47
CA GLY A 10 31.66 -22.44 -23.45
C GLY A 10 30.83 -21.97 -24.64
N MET A 11 29.51 -22.23 -24.60
CA MET A 11 28.58 -21.87 -25.68
C MET A 11 28.33 -20.35 -25.66
N VAL A 12 28.60 -19.66 -26.76
CA VAL A 12 28.39 -18.22 -26.91
C VAL A 12 27.28 -17.97 -27.93
N VAL A 13 26.27 -17.18 -27.53
CA VAL A 13 25.19 -16.74 -28.42
C VAL A 13 25.54 -15.34 -28.92
N ARG A 14 25.75 -15.22 -30.24
CA ARG A 14 26.04 -13.94 -30.89
C ARG A 14 24.82 -13.47 -31.67
N GLN A 15 24.49 -12.20 -31.52
CA GLN A 15 23.41 -11.56 -32.25
C GLN A 15 23.99 -10.77 -33.42
N TRP A 16 23.33 -10.87 -34.57
CA TRP A 16 23.64 -10.05 -35.73
C TRP A 16 22.88 -8.73 -35.62
N ASP A 17 23.60 -7.63 -35.49
CA ASP A 17 23.05 -6.28 -35.43
C ASP A 17 23.87 -5.37 -36.35
N ASP A 18 23.18 -4.69 -37.27
CA ASP A 18 23.75 -3.75 -38.25
C ASP A 18 25.05 -4.21 -38.95
N GLY A 19 25.06 -5.46 -39.43
CA GLY A 19 26.21 -6.02 -40.16
C GLY A 19 27.38 -6.50 -39.28
N ARG A 20 27.23 -6.50 -37.96
CA ARG A 20 28.27 -6.93 -37.01
C ARG A 20 27.76 -7.99 -36.03
N MET A 21 28.62 -8.97 -35.74
CA MET A 21 28.37 -9.95 -34.68
C MET A 21 28.75 -9.34 -33.33
N ILE A 22 27.75 -9.03 -32.51
CA ILE A 22 27.96 -8.53 -31.15
C ILE A 22 28.04 -9.71 -30.16
N ASP A 23 29.10 -9.72 -29.36
CA ASP A 23 29.26 -10.64 -28.23
C ASP A 23 28.36 -10.16 -27.09
N THR A 24 27.35 -10.96 -26.71
CA THR A 24 26.43 -10.62 -25.62
C THR A 24 27.00 -10.95 -24.23
N LYS A 25 28.33 -11.11 -24.11
CA LYS A 25 29.06 -11.26 -22.85
C LYS A 25 28.71 -10.13 -21.87
N GLY A 26 27.74 -10.42 -21.01
CA GLY A 26 27.32 -9.54 -19.91
C GLY A 26 25.82 -9.42 -19.69
N GLN A 27 24.97 -9.90 -20.61
CA GLN A 27 23.52 -9.69 -20.49
C GLN A 27 22.72 -10.92 -20.92
N GLN A 28 22.95 -12.03 -20.23
CA GLN A 28 22.07 -13.20 -20.29
C GLN A 28 21.71 -13.60 -18.86
N VAL A 29 20.45 -13.94 -18.64
CA VAL A 29 19.91 -14.34 -17.33
C VAL A 29 19.58 -15.82 -17.39
N LEU A 30 19.95 -16.59 -16.36
CA LEU A 30 19.62 -18.01 -16.28
C LEU A 30 18.15 -18.16 -15.85
N GLN A 31 17.31 -18.68 -16.72
CA GLN A 31 15.89 -18.95 -16.44
C GLN A 31 15.54 -20.38 -16.88
N ASP A 32 14.94 -21.17 -15.98
CA ASP A 32 14.58 -22.58 -16.22
C ASP A 32 15.76 -23.45 -16.70
N GLY A 33 16.98 -23.15 -16.24
CA GLY A 33 18.20 -23.87 -16.64
C GLY A 33 18.77 -23.48 -18.01
N ALA A 34 18.21 -22.48 -18.69
CA ALA A 34 18.72 -21.95 -19.95
C ALA A 34 19.09 -20.46 -19.83
N CYS A 35 20.16 -20.04 -20.51
CA CYS A 35 20.50 -18.62 -20.61
C CYS A 35 19.58 -17.93 -21.62
N VAL A 36 18.81 -16.94 -21.17
CA VAL A 36 17.92 -16.14 -22.02
C VAL A 36 18.37 -14.67 -22.04
N PRO A 37 18.26 -13.98 -23.19
CA PRO A 37 18.40 -12.53 -23.26
C PRO A 37 17.36 -11.84 -22.37
N PRO A 38 17.68 -10.72 -21.70
CA PRO A 38 16.76 -9.97 -20.84
C PRO A 38 15.42 -9.65 -21.50
N ALA A 39 15.42 -9.34 -22.80
CA ALA A 39 14.20 -9.06 -23.57
C ALA A 39 13.19 -10.23 -23.61
N LEU A 40 13.65 -11.45 -23.33
CA LEU A 40 12.87 -12.68 -23.36
C LEU A 40 12.58 -13.24 -21.96
N CYS A 41 12.95 -12.52 -20.89
CA CYS A 41 12.67 -12.93 -19.52
C CYS A 41 11.16 -12.93 -19.23
N ARG A 42 10.69 -13.99 -18.57
CA ARG A 42 9.31 -14.07 -18.08
C ARG A 42 9.18 -13.28 -16.77
N CYS A 43 8.03 -12.66 -16.55
CA CYS A 43 7.77 -11.93 -15.32
C CYS A 43 7.07 -12.81 -14.29
N HIS A 44 7.51 -12.69 -13.04
CA HIS A 44 6.82 -13.28 -11.90
C HIS A 44 5.72 -12.33 -11.41
N LEU A 45 4.51 -12.85 -11.22
CA LEU A 45 3.41 -12.09 -10.63
C LEU A 45 3.68 -11.84 -9.13
N PRO A 46 3.66 -10.58 -8.65
CA PRO A 46 3.62 -10.31 -7.22
C PRO A 46 2.34 -10.91 -6.61
N PRO A 47 2.39 -11.45 -5.38
CA PRO A 47 1.23 -12.05 -4.74
C PRO A 47 0.06 -11.05 -4.55
N THR A 48 0.35 -9.75 -4.45
CA THR A 48 -0.64 -8.67 -4.36
C THR A 48 -1.49 -8.53 -5.63
N LEU A 49 -0.89 -8.69 -6.81
CA LEU A 49 -1.59 -8.59 -8.10
C LEU A 49 -2.25 -9.91 -8.52
N ALA A 50 -1.71 -11.05 -8.08
CA ALA A 50 -2.30 -12.36 -8.33
C ALA A 50 -3.68 -12.52 -7.67
N ALA A 51 -3.86 -12.01 -6.45
CA ALA A 51 -5.13 -12.05 -5.73
C ALA A 51 -6.21 -11.19 -6.39
N ALA A 52 -5.84 -10.09 -7.04
CA ALA A 52 -6.78 -9.16 -7.66
C ALA A 52 -7.35 -9.65 -8.99
N HIS A 53 -6.67 -10.56 -9.69
CA HIS A 53 -7.02 -10.96 -11.05
C HIS A 53 -7.66 -12.33 -11.19
N ASN A 54 -7.90 -13.06 -10.08
CA ASN A 54 -8.40 -14.44 -10.12
C ASN A 54 -7.67 -15.32 -11.15
N LEU A 55 -6.40 -15.00 -11.44
CA LEU A 55 -5.59 -15.74 -12.38
C LEU A 55 -5.17 -17.03 -11.69
N SER A 56 -5.55 -18.16 -12.28
CA SER A 56 -5.20 -19.49 -11.82
C SER A 56 -3.68 -19.69 -11.85
N LEU A 57 -3.00 -19.40 -10.75
CA LEU A 57 -1.65 -19.87 -10.37
C LEU A 57 -0.55 -19.88 -11.46
N ALA A 58 -0.68 -19.09 -12.53
CA ALA A 58 0.36 -18.95 -13.55
C ALA A 58 1.43 -18.01 -12.99
N LEU A 59 2.36 -18.57 -12.22
CA LEU A 59 3.40 -17.83 -11.50
C LEU A 59 4.37 -17.08 -12.45
N GLN A 60 4.36 -17.39 -13.75
CA GLN A 60 5.20 -16.77 -14.79
C GLN A 60 4.38 -16.36 -16.02
N LEU A 61 4.54 -15.11 -16.45
CA LEU A 61 3.91 -14.53 -17.63
C LEU A 61 4.95 -14.22 -18.72
N PRO A 62 4.62 -14.40 -20.01
CA PRO A 62 5.54 -14.11 -21.11
C PRO A 62 5.85 -12.61 -21.22
N PRO A 63 7.02 -12.25 -21.79
CA PRO A 63 7.36 -10.86 -22.09
C PRO A 63 6.28 -10.20 -22.97
N GLY A 64 5.97 -8.93 -22.70
CA GLY A 64 4.91 -8.19 -23.38
C GLY A 64 3.50 -8.41 -22.81
N THR A 65 3.32 -9.29 -21.83
CA THR A 65 2.02 -9.44 -21.16
C THR A 65 1.59 -8.12 -20.51
N SER A 66 0.38 -7.65 -20.83
CA SER A 66 -0.23 -6.49 -20.22
C SER A 66 -1.26 -6.93 -19.19
N LEU A 67 -1.12 -6.46 -17.95
CA LEU A 67 -2.11 -6.60 -16.88
C LEU A 67 -2.72 -5.22 -16.60
N GLN A 68 -4.00 -5.17 -16.27
CA GLN A 68 -4.69 -3.92 -15.97
C GLN A 68 -5.38 -4.04 -14.62
N HIS A 69 -4.87 -3.34 -13.60
CA HIS A 69 -5.40 -3.37 -12.24
C HIS A 69 -5.82 -1.95 -11.82
N GLY A 70 -7.13 -1.74 -11.64
CA GLY A 70 -7.67 -0.40 -11.41
C GLY A 70 -7.32 0.56 -12.57
N CYS A 71 -6.70 1.70 -12.26
CA CYS A 71 -6.21 2.65 -13.27
C CYS A 71 -4.78 2.34 -13.77
N THR A 72 -4.10 1.34 -13.19
CA THR A 72 -2.71 1.05 -13.54
C THR A 72 -2.62 0.00 -14.65
N ARG A 73 -1.78 0.26 -15.64
CA ARG A 73 -1.46 -0.69 -16.71
C ARG A 73 -0.02 -1.15 -16.56
N CYS A 74 0.15 -2.44 -16.28
CA CYS A 74 1.45 -3.08 -16.12
C CYS A 74 1.82 -3.88 -17.36
N VAL A 75 3.03 -3.69 -17.89
CA VAL A 75 3.57 -4.46 -19.00
C VAL A 75 4.81 -5.22 -18.54
N CYS A 76 4.87 -6.52 -18.83
CA CYS A 76 6.03 -7.34 -18.55
C CYS A 76 7.19 -6.95 -19.49
N VAL A 77 8.22 -6.32 -18.95
CA VAL A 77 9.43 -5.90 -19.66
C VAL A 77 10.65 -6.34 -18.87
N HIS A 78 11.55 -7.07 -19.52
CA HIS A 78 12.81 -7.54 -18.94
C HIS A 78 12.67 -8.37 -17.66
N GLY A 79 11.61 -9.19 -17.56
CA GLY A 79 11.34 -10.02 -16.36
C GLY A 79 10.72 -9.24 -15.19
N THR A 80 10.43 -7.95 -15.36
CA THR A 80 9.76 -7.10 -14.37
C THR A 80 8.49 -6.47 -14.93
N PHE A 81 7.47 -6.26 -14.09
CA PHE A 81 6.29 -5.48 -14.50
C PHE A 81 6.59 -3.99 -14.40
N ASN A 82 6.54 -3.31 -15.55
CA ASN A 82 6.59 -1.86 -15.64
C ASN A 82 5.15 -1.34 -15.67
N CYS A 83 4.72 -0.69 -14.59
CA CYS A 83 3.35 -0.20 -14.44
C CYS A 83 3.30 1.31 -14.66
N SER A 84 2.28 1.79 -15.40
CA SER A 84 1.97 3.22 -15.42
C SER A 84 1.61 3.67 -14.01
N GLN A 85 2.38 4.61 -13.46
CA GLN A 85 1.98 5.40 -12.29
C GLN A 85 1.03 6.50 -12.73
N GLU A 86 -0.06 6.12 -13.40
CA GLU A 86 -1.20 7.02 -13.44
C GLU A 86 -1.77 6.99 -12.03
N GLU A 87 -1.61 8.10 -11.29
CA GLU A 87 -2.34 8.30 -10.06
C GLU A 87 -3.82 8.11 -10.41
N CYS A 88 -4.45 7.09 -9.83
CA CYS A 88 -5.89 6.97 -9.91
C CYS A 88 -6.42 8.26 -9.27
N ASN A 89 -6.88 9.21 -10.09
CA ASN A 89 -7.41 10.50 -9.64
C ASN A 89 -8.78 10.32 -8.98
N GLU A 90 -8.87 9.44 -8.00
CA GLU A 90 -9.87 9.50 -6.94
C GLU A 90 -9.22 10.29 -5.82
N GLU A 91 -9.20 11.61 -5.99
CA GLU A 91 -8.66 12.51 -4.97
C GLU A 91 -9.40 12.22 -3.66
N PRO A 92 -8.69 11.77 -2.60
CA PRO A 92 -9.34 11.40 -1.36
C PRO A 92 -10.03 12.65 -0.78
N PRO A 93 -11.21 12.50 -0.14
CA PRO A 93 -11.94 13.66 0.31
C PRO A 93 -11.10 14.50 1.29
N THR A 94 -11.01 15.80 1.01
CA THR A 94 -10.24 16.75 1.83
C THR A 94 -10.90 17.02 3.18
N THR A 95 -12.15 16.59 3.36
CA THR A 95 -12.90 16.68 4.62
C THR A 95 -13.49 15.32 4.98
N CYS A 96 -13.61 15.05 6.28
CA CYS A 96 -14.23 13.81 6.77
C CYS A 96 -15.71 13.73 6.34
N GLN A 97 -16.04 12.78 5.46
CA GLN A 97 -17.37 12.62 4.92
C GLN A 97 -17.76 11.15 4.73
N ARG A 98 -19.07 10.92 4.62
CA ARG A 98 -19.63 9.59 4.32
C ARG A 98 -19.57 9.33 2.83
N LEU A 99 -18.87 8.27 2.45
CA LEU A 99 -18.82 7.76 1.09
C LEU A 99 -19.63 6.48 0.98
N THR A 100 -20.03 6.17 -0.25
CA THR A 100 -20.79 4.98 -0.60
C THR A 100 -20.20 4.36 -1.86
N GLU A 101 -19.98 3.05 -1.85
CA GLU A 101 -19.42 2.31 -2.98
C GLU A 101 -20.12 0.95 -3.13
N LEU A 102 -20.27 0.47 -4.37
CA LEU A 102 -20.76 -0.88 -4.64
C LEU A 102 -19.62 -1.88 -4.47
N ARG A 103 -19.81 -2.87 -3.60
CA ARG A 103 -18.81 -3.91 -3.34
C ARG A 103 -19.41 -5.30 -3.41
N THR A 104 -18.56 -6.28 -3.71
CA THR A 104 -18.90 -7.69 -3.52
C THR A 104 -18.62 -8.08 -2.08
N ILE A 105 -19.64 -8.61 -1.40
CA ILE A 105 -19.52 -9.13 -0.04
C ILE A 105 -19.47 -10.65 -0.12
N ALA A 106 -18.38 -11.23 0.37
CA ALA A 106 -18.17 -12.67 0.36
C ALA A 106 -17.90 -13.23 1.76
N LYS A 107 -18.40 -14.44 2.01
CA LYS A 107 -18.13 -15.22 3.22
C LYS A 107 -17.99 -16.69 2.81
N GLY A 108 -16.74 -17.18 2.81
CA GLY A 108 -16.44 -18.50 2.27
C GLY A 108 -16.89 -18.62 0.80
N PRO A 109 -17.66 -19.66 0.42
CA PRO A 109 -18.13 -19.84 -0.96
C PRO A 109 -19.37 -18.98 -1.29
N CYS A 110 -19.93 -18.25 -0.33
CA CYS A 110 -21.14 -17.45 -0.53
C CYS A 110 -20.75 -16.01 -0.88
N ALA A 111 -21.42 -15.41 -1.86
CA ALA A 111 -21.10 -14.05 -2.31
C ALA A 111 -22.35 -13.30 -2.80
N LEU A 112 -22.37 -12.00 -2.57
CA LEU A 112 -23.38 -11.08 -3.10
C LEU A 112 -22.68 -9.89 -3.74
N HIS A 113 -23.02 -9.62 -5.00
CA HIS A 113 -22.45 -8.53 -5.80
C HIS A 113 -23.27 -7.25 -5.65
N ASP A 114 -22.67 -6.13 -6.06
CA ASP A 114 -23.33 -4.82 -6.14
C ASP A 114 -24.01 -4.37 -4.83
N VAL A 115 -23.38 -4.67 -3.69
CA VAL A 115 -23.86 -4.26 -2.37
C VAL A 115 -23.38 -2.84 -2.09
N GLU A 116 -24.31 -1.92 -1.82
CA GLU A 116 -23.99 -0.54 -1.45
C GLU A 116 -23.38 -0.45 -0.04
N VAL A 117 -22.07 -0.29 0.08
CA VAL A 117 -21.37 -0.18 1.37
C VAL A 117 -21.03 1.29 1.64
N SER A 118 -21.43 1.79 2.82
CA SER A 118 -21.01 3.12 3.29
C SER A 118 -19.80 3.03 4.22
N PHE A 119 -18.91 4.01 4.13
CA PHE A 119 -17.75 4.16 5.01
C PHE A 119 -17.41 5.65 5.22
N CYS A 120 -16.62 5.95 6.24
CA CYS A 120 -16.13 7.30 6.49
C CYS A 120 -14.70 7.43 5.99
N ALA A 121 -14.44 8.47 5.21
CA ALA A 121 -13.11 8.78 4.71
C ALA A 121 -12.88 10.29 4.66
N GLY A 122 -11.62 10.67 4.71
CA GLY A 122 -11.17 12.04 4.56
C GLY A 122 -10.29 12.51 5.72
N HIS A 123 -9.99 13.80 5.71
CA HIS A 123 -9.01 14.39 6.60
C HIS A 123 -9.65 15.09 7.80
N CYS A 124 -8.97 15.00 8.94
CA CYS A 124 -9.29 15.70 10.19
C CYS A 124 -8.08 16.52 10.63
N GLN A 125 -8.32 17.58 11.40
CA GLN A 125 -7.24 18.46 11.83
C GLN A 125 -6.51 17.86 13.03
N SER A 126 -5.23 17.51 12.85
CA SER A 126 -4.36 17.10 13.95
C SER A 126 -3.49 18.27 14.37
N ARG A 127 -3.29 18.45 15.68
CA ARG A 127 -2.41 19.47 16.26
C ARG A 127 -1.34 18.83 17.12
N THR A 128 -0.11 19.25 16.91
CA THR A 128 1.02 18.89 17.78
C THR A 128 1.50 20.13 18.49
N THR A 129 1.42 20.13 19.82
CA THR A 129 1.95 21.19 20.67
C THR A 129 3.24 20.73 21.32
N VAL A 130 4.27 21.57 21.23
CA VAL A 130 5.57 21.36 21.86
C VAL A 130 5.63 22.31 23.05
N THR A 131 5.52 21.79 24.27
CA THR A 131 5.71 22.59 25.49
C THR A 131 7.13 22.41 26.01
N ALA A 132 7.90 23.50 26.00
CA ALA A 132 9.13 23.61 26.79
C ALA A 132 8.77 24.27 28.11
N GLU A 133 8.65 23.48 29.18
CA GLU A 133 8.34 24.03 30.49
C GLU A 133 9.57 24.75 31.05
N VAL A 134 9.57 26.08 31.00
CA VAL A 134 10.53 26.88 31.76
C VAL A 134 9.98 26.99 33.17
N SER A 135 10.44 26.12 34.07
CA SER A 135 10.26 26.27 35.52
C SER A 135 10.99 27.53 36.01
N GLY A 136 10.42 28.70 35.72
CA GLY A 136 10.86 29.99 36.20
C GLY A 136 10.08 30.36 37.46
N ALA A 137 10.37 29.71 38.59
CA ALA A 137 9.93 30.20 39.89
C ALA A 137 10.86 31.34 40.31
N GLY A 138 10.44 32.58 40.04
CA GLY A 138 11.05 33.78 40.61
C GLY A 138 10.81 33.83 42.12
N GLY A 139 11.88 34.08 42.88
CA GLY A 139 11.80 34.21 44.34
C GLY A 139 13.14 34.52 45.02
N GLY A 140 13.66 35.74 44.83
CA GLY A 140 14.39 36.57 45.81
C GLY A 140 15.59 36.05 46.64
N ARG A 141 16.70 36.80 46.48
CA ARG A 141 17.77 37.19 47.45
C ARG A 141 18.95 36.24 47.72
N GLY A 142 20.17 36.74 47.45
CA GLY A 142 21.43 36.29 48.09
C GLY A 142 22.68 36.48 47.23
N SER A 143 23.56 37.42 47.61
CA SER A 143 24.90 37.67 47.05
C SER A 143 25.86 36.47 47.14
N ALA A 144 26.71 36.28 46.12
CA ALA A 144 28.19 36.25 46.19
C ALA A 144 28.80 35.52 44.98
N VAL A 145 29.92 36.05 44.51
CA VAL A 145 30.70 35.66 43.31
C VAL A 145 31.55 34.41 43.58
N GLY A 146 31.60 33.49 42.62
CA GLY A 146 32.64 32.46 42.49
C GLY A 146 32.79 32.04 41.02
N PRO A 147 34.02 31.97 40.45
CA PRO A 147 34.24 31.55 39.07
C PRO A 147 34.43 30.03 39.01
N GLY A 148 33.75 29.36 38.07
CA GLY A 148 34.03 27.96 37.74
C GLY A 148 33.02 26.95 38.29
N ALA A 149 31.83 26.94 37.70
CA ALA A 149 31.03 25.73 37.55
C ALA A 149 30.12 25.91 36.33
N SER A 150 30.53 25.36 35.19
CA SER A 150 29.63 25.15 34.06
C SER A 150 28.53 24.19 34.52
N ARG A 151 27.45 24.75 35.05
CA ARG A 151 26.28 24.00 35.50
C ARG A 151 25.72 23.31 34.26
N CYS A 152 25.75 21.98 34.22
CA CYS A 152 24.98 21.21 33.27
C CYS A 152 23.50 21.53 33.51
N THR A 153 22.95 22.53 32.82
CA THR A 153 21.51 22.63 32.63
C THR A 153 21.13 21.42 31.81
N SER A 154 20.51 20.43 32.44
CA SER A 154 19.82 19.34 31.76
C SER A 154 18.93 19.98 30.70
N ARG A 155 19.17 19.67 29.42
CA ARG A 155 18.15 19.83 28.38
C ARG A 155 16.94 19.05 28.87
N GLN A 156 15.93 19.72 29.41
CA GLN A 156 14.63 19.10 29.59
C GLN A 156 14.08 18.92 28.17
N GLU A 157 13.97 17.67 27.72
CA GLU A 157 13.36 17.36 26.43
C GLU A 157 11.93 17.91 26.41
N PRO A 158 11.54 18.65 25.36
CA PRO A 158 10.20 19.20 25.28
C PRO A 158 9.19 18.05 25.20
N TYR A 159 8.14 18.12 26.02
CA TYR A 159 7.06 17.15 25.95
C TYR A 159 6.25 17.43 24.69
N LEU A 160 6.20 16.45 23.78
CA LEU A 160 5.38 16.49 22.58
C LEU A 160 3.97 15.99 22.93
N GLN A 161 3.00 16.90 22.94
CA GLN A 161 1.59 16.53 23.05
C GLN A 161 0.98 16.55 21.65
N SER A 162 0.66 15.38 21.12
CA SER A 162 -0.07 15.24 19.86
C SER A 162 -1.55 14.98 20.14
N VAL A 163 -2.42 15.80 19.56
CA VAL A 163 -3.86 15.60 19.54
C VAL A 163 -4.20 15.23 18.10
N CYS A 164 -4.46 13.94 17.88
CA CYS A 164 -4.85 13.41 16.58
C CYS A 164 -6.36 13.22 16.52
N GLU A 165 -6.98 13.73 15.45
CA GLU A 165 -8.36 13.44 15.12
C GLU A 165 -8.42 12.45 13.96
N CYS A 166 -9.30 11.45 14.09
CA CYS A 166 -9.58 10.45 13.08
C CYS A 166 -11.00 10.65 12.54
N CYS A 167 -11.20 10.40 11.25
CA CYS A 167 -12.53 10.38 10.64
C CYS A 167 -13.25 9.10 11.06
N SER A 168 -14.17 9.21 12.01
CA SER A 168 -14.90 8.07 12.59
C SER A 168 -16.36 8.07 12.19
N TYR A 169 -16.97 6.89 12.21
CA TYR A 169 -18.40 6.72 11.92
C TYR A 169 -19.26 6.80 13.18
N ARG A 170 -20.50 7.23 13.00
CA ARG A 170 -21.61 7.12 13.94
C ARG A 170 -22.64 6.17 13.34
N LEU A 171 -23.00 5.13 14.08
CA LEU A 171 -24.04 4.20 13.64
C LEU A 171 -25.43 4.82 13.83
N ASP A 172 -26.38 4.37 13.02
CA ASP A 172 -27.79 4.73 13.18
C ASP A 172 -28.31 4.24 14.54
N PRO A 173 -28.88 5.13 15.39
CA PRO A 173 -29.36 4.75 16.71
C PRO A 173 -30.63 3.89 16.68
N ALA A 174 -31.44 3.96 15.62
CA ALA A 174 -32.65 3.16 15.47
C ALA A 174 -32.36 1.76 14.88
N GLY A 175 -31.30 1.65 14.09
CA GLY A 175 -30.90 0.40 13.44
C GLY A 175 -29.43 0.41 13.06
N PRO A 176 -28.50 0.11 13.99
CA PRO A 176 -27.06 0.31 13.78
C PRO A 176 -26.47 -0.62 12.72
N VAL A 177 -27.21 -1.66 12.34
CA VAL A 177 -26.78 -2.68 11.38
C VAL A 177 -27.94 -3.13 10.51
N ARG A 178 -27.60 -3.60 9.30
CA ARG A 178 -28.49 -4.36 8.44
C ARG A 178 -27.90 -5.75 8.18
N VAL A 179 -28.78 -6.72 8.03
CA VAL A 179 -28.40 -8.11 7.76
C VAL A 179 -28.66 -8.41 6.30
N LEU A 180 -27.61 -8.84 5.58
CA LEU A 180 -27.69 -9.35 4.22
C LEU A 180 -27.65 -10.87 4.24
N ARG A 181 -28.30 -11.49 3.25
CA ARG A 181 -28.24 -12.94 3.02
C ARG A 181 -27.42 -13.21 1.76
N LEU A 182 -26.25 -13.78 1.94
CA LEU A 182 -25.35 -14.15 0.86
C LEU A 182 -25.80 -15.50 0.27
N PRO A 183 -26.13 -15.56 -1.04
CA PRO A 183 -26.44 -16.84 -1.68
C PRO A 183 -25.18 -17.71 -1.75
N CYS A 184 -25.35 -19.00 -1.48
CA CYS A 184 -24.28 -20.00 -1.49
C CYS A 184 -24.51 -21.03 -2.62
N PRO A 185 -23.44 -21.66 -3.13
CA PRO A 185 -23.56 -22.86 -3.95
C PRO A 185 -24.32 -23.93 -3.16
N GLY A 186 -25.47 -24.40 -3.66
CA GLY A 186 -26.34 -25.35 -2.97
C GLY A 186 -27.64 -24.75 -2.40
N GLY A 187 -27.94 -23.49 -2.69
CA GLY A 187 -29.24 -22.86 -2.40
C GLY A 187 -29.44 -22.42 -0.95
N GLN A 188 -28.45 -22.63 -0.09
CA GLN A 188 -28.40 -22.07 1.25
C GLN A 188 -28.04 -20.57 1.20
N SER A 189 -28.28 -19.86 2.32
CA SER A 189 -27.90 -18.46 2.46
C SER A 189 -27.16 -18.21 3.77
N GLU A 190 -26.05 -17.48 3.71
CA GLU A 190 -25.25 -17.08 4.87
C GLU A 190 -25.55 -15.64 5.29
N PRO A 191 -25.82 -15.36 6.57
CA PRO A 191 -26.03 -13.99 7.02
C PRO A 191 -24.69 -13.24 7.18
N VAL A 192 -24.68 -11.98 6.72
CA VAL A 192 -23.62 -10.99 7.00
C VAL A 192 -24.24 -9.72 7.55
N VAL A 193 -23.57 -9.14 8.54
CA VAL A 193 -23.99 -7.90 9.20
C VAL A 193 -23.15 -6.76 8.66
N LEU A 194 -23.81 -5.71 8.14
CA LEU A 194 -23.15 -4.48 7.72
C LEU A 194 -23.62 -3.31 8.59
N PRO A 195 -22.72 -2.40 8.99
CA PRO A 195 -23.10 -1.21 9.75
C PRO A 195 -23.94 -0.26 8.89
N ILE A 196 -24.92 0.39 9.52
CA ILE A 196 -25.63 1.53 8.92
C ILE A 196 -25.01 2.80 9.49
N ILE A 197 -24.21 3.47 8.67
CA ILE A 197 -23.52 4.71 9.05
C ILE A 197 -24.48 5.88 8.89
N HIS A 198 -24.86 6.50 10.00
CA HIS A 198 -25.68 7.70 10.03
C HIS A 198 -24.87 8.96 9.68
N SER A 199 -23.69 9.13 10.27
CA SER A 199 -22.82 10.28 10.01
C SER A 199 -21.34 9.95 10.21
N CYS A 200 -20.47 10.80 9.66
CA CYS A 200 -19.02 10.77 9.88
C CYS A 200 -18.60 12.03 10.61
N GLN A 201 -17.65 11.92 11.54
CA GLN A 201 -17.10 13.07 12.24
C GLN A 201 -15.66 12.86 12.66
N CYS A 202 -14.93 13.96 12.75
CA CYS A 202 -13.62 13.97 13.39
C CYS A 202 -13.79 13.76 14.90
N SER A 203 -13.03 12.81 15.44
CA SER A 203 -12.98 12.52 16.86
C SER A 203 -11.58 12.06 17.25
N PRO A 204 -11.18 12.17 18.53
CA PRO A 204 -9.92 11.60 18.99
C PRO A 204 -9.79 10.15 18.55
N CYS A 205 -8.64 9.81 17.97
CA CYS A 205 -8.36 8.44 17.58
C CYS A 205 -8.39 7.55 18.82
N GLN A 206 -9.17 6.47 18.81
CA GLN A 206 -9.12 5.47 19.88
C GLN A 206 -7.88 4.62 19.64
N GLY A 207 -6.83 4.84 20.43
CA GLY A 207 -5.71 3.91 20.50
C GLY A 207 -6.17 2.58 21.09
N GLU A 208 -5.66 1.47 20.57
CA GLU A 208 -5.89 0.15 21.14
C GLU A 208 -5.45 0.18 22.62
N HIS A 209 -6.36 -0.24 23.50
CA HIS A 209 -6.01 -0.48 24.90
C HIS A 209 -4.88 -1.51 24.97
N PRO A 210 -3.86 -1.31 25.82
CA PRO A 210 -2.74 -2.24 25.98
C PRO A 210 -3.17 -3.60 26.53
#